data_AF-A0A7V5SRN9-F1
#
_entry.id   AF-A0A7V5SRN9-F1
#
_cell.length_a   1.000
_cell.length_b   1.000
_cell.length_c   1.000
_cell.angle_alpha   90.00
_cell.angle_beta   90.00
_cell.angle_gamma   90.00
#
_symmetry.space_group_name_H-M   'P 1'
#
loop_
_entity.id
_entity.type
_entity.pdbx_description
1 polymer ?
#
loop_
_entity_poly.entity_id
_entity_poly.type
_entity_poly.pdbx_seq_one_letter_code
_entity_poly.pdbx_strand_id
1 'polypeptide(L)'
;MNEFPKEDNEFNDYIINGKIYKAKRSKKGVTIDYPFLQMKKEFPNLTREIYEIYYGNSTLFNDEKNIKKEIIENLKSEYNEDSELYYPKAEDFLRRCETNEQGLEIINFLLKSNQISIDKANKLKKVINEKGIRYFGEKKVWGYYERTYRNS
;
A
#
# COMPACT_ATOMS: atom_id res chain seq x y z
N MET A 1 -3.13 -16.55 -31.46
CA MET A 1 -3.43 -15.13 -31.18
C MET A 1 -4.53 -15.17 -30.14
N ASN A 2 -4.15 -15.23 -28.86
CA ASN A 2 -5.11 -15.41 -27.78
C ASN A 2 -5.42 -14.05 -27.20
N GLU A 3 -6.63 -13.58 -27.49
CA GLU A 3 -7.20 -12.35 -26.94
C GLU A 3 -7.37 -12.53 -25.43
N PHE A 4 -6.87 -11.57 -24.65
CA PHE A 4 -7.11 -11.50 -23.22
C PHE A 4 -8.62 -11.31 -22.96
N PRO A 5 -9.23 -12.02 -21.99
CA PRO A 5 -10.63 -11.81 -21.66
C PRO A 5 -10.83 -10.38 -21.14
N LYS A 6 -11.87 -9.72 -21.64
CA LYS A 6 -12.27 -8.37 -21.27
C LYS A 6 -12.63 -8.36 -19.78
N GLU A 7 -12.14 -7.35 -19.07
CA GLU A 7 -12.48 -7.08 -17.67
C GLU A 7 -13.98 -6.74 -17.57
N ASP A 8 -14.80 -7.75 -17.28
CA ASP A 8 -16.16 -7.52 -16.82
C ASP A 8 -16.09 -7.03 -15.36
N ASN A 9 -16.36 -5.72 -15.21
CA ASN A 9 -16.53 -5.02 -13.95
C ASN A 9 -17.81 -5.49 -13.22
N GLU A 10 -17.83 -6.73 -12.74
CA GLU A 10 -18.86 -7.18 -11.80
C GLU A 10 -18.32 -7.08 -10.38
N PHE A 11 -18.46 -5.88 -9.80
CA PHE A 11 -18.27 -5.66 -8.37
C PHE A 11 -19.39 -6.42 -7.64
N ASN A 12 -19.01 -7.41 -6.81
CA ASN A 12 -19.95 -8.23 -6.06
C ASN A 12 -20.76 -7.38 -5.07
N ASP A 13 -21.97 -7.00 -5.47
CA ASP A 13 -23.04 -6.58 -4.59
C ASP A 13 -23.31 -7.70 -3.58
N TYR A 14 -23.34 -7.40 -2.28
CA TYR A 14 -23.61 -8.40 -1.24
C TYR A 14 -24.93 -8.11 -0.52
N ILE A 15 -25.64 -9.18 -0.19
CA ILE A 15 -26.99 -9.14 0.40
C ILE A 15 -26.89 -9.46 1.89
N ILE A 16 -27.38 -8.55 2.74
CA ILE A 16 -27.53 -8.78 4.18
C ILE A 16 -29.01 -8.54 4.53
N ASN A 17 -29.69 -9.56 5.08
CA ASN A 17 -31.10 -9.50 5.46
C ASN A 17 -32.02 -8.95 4.35
N GLY A 18 -31.77 -9.38 3.10
CA GLY A 18 -32.56 -8.98 1.94
C GLY A 18 -32.28 -7.56 1.42
N LYS A 19 -31.32 -6.83 2.00
CA LYS A 19 -30.87 -5.51 1.50
C LYS A 19 -29.53 -5.64 0.76
N ILE A 20 -29.45 -5.00 -0.39
CA ILE A 20 -28.26 -4.98 -1.25
C ILE A 20 -27.36 -3.83 -0.80
N TYR A 21 -26.09 -4.12 -0.55
CA TYR A 21 -25.08 -3.13 -0.19
C TYR A 21 -24.02 -3.05 -1.31
N LYS A 22 -23.72 -1.82 -1.73
CA LYS A 22 -22.68 -1.53 -2.72
C LYS A 22 -21.38 -1.20 -2.02
N ALA A 23 -20.30 -1.92 -2.34
CA ALA A 23 -18.97 -1.60 -1.85
C ALA A 23 -18.57 -0.18 -2.29
N LYS A 24 -18.09 0.66 -1.37
CA LYS A 24 -17.68 2.03 -1.66
C LYS A 24 -16.17 2.15 -1.61
N ARG A 25 -15.55 2.64 -2.70
CA ARG A 25 -14.13 3.04 -2.67
C ARG A 25 -13.95 4.40 -2.02
N SER A 26 -13.12 4.48 -0.98
CA SER A 26 -12.61 5.75 -0.45
C SER A 26 -11.51 6.31 -1.36
N LYS A 27 -11.33 7.65 -1.38
CA LYS A 27 -10.25 8.33 -2.13
C LYS A 27 -8.83 7.95 -1.66
N LYS A 28 -8.67 7.27 -0.51
CA LYS A 28 -7.38 6.93 0.12
C LYS A 28 -6.90 5.48 -0.08
N GLY A 29 -7.58 4.65 -0.87
CA GLY A 29 -7.19 3.25 -1.12
C GLY A 29 -8.31 2.24 -0.85
N VAL A 30 -7.94 0.95 -0.83
CA VAL A 30 -8.88 -0.19 -0.75
C VAL A 30 -9.57 -0.23 0.61
N THR A 31 -10.85 0.15 0.64
CA THR A 31 -11.77 -0.27 1.70
C THR A 31 -12.22 -1.69 1.38
N ILE A 32 -11.80 -2.66 2.20
CA ILE A 32 -12.39 -3.99 2.15
C ILE A 32 -13.69 -3.92 2.96
N ASP A 33 -14.81 -3.74 2.28
CA ASP A 33 -16.13 -3.74 2.91
C ASP A 33 -16.54 -5.19 3.23
N TYR A 34 -15.87 -5.80 4.22
CA TYR A 34 -16.39 -7.04 4.82
C TYR A 34 -17.64 -6.70 5.65
N PRO A 35 -18.74 -7.47 5.50
CA PRO A 35 -19.84 -7.37 6.44
C PRO A 35 -19.32 -7.55 7.87
N PHE A 36 -19.51 -6.54 8.74
CA PHE A 36 -18.99 -6.57 10.12
C PHE A 36 -19.40 -7.84 10.88
N LEU A 37 -20.61 -8.34 10.62
CA LEU A 37 -21.11 -9.60 11.18
C LEU A 37 -20.29 -10.82 10.73
N GLN A 38 -19.88 -10.87 9.46
CA GLN A 38 -19.02 -11.92 8.92
C GLN A 38 -17.63 -11.82 9.53
N MET A 39 -17.05 -10.62 9.57
CA MET A 39 -15.73 -10.38 10.17
C MET A 39 -15.72 -10.76 11.66
N LYS A 40 -16.78 -10.41 12.42
CA LYS A 40 -16.95 -10.80 13.83
C LYS A 40 -17.05 -12.32 14.02
N LYS A 41 -17.65 -13.03 13.07
CA LYS A 41 -17.79 -14.50 13.12
C LYS A 41 -16.47 -15.19 12.82
N GLU A 42 -15.77 -14.77 11.76
CA GLU A 42 -14.55 -15.43 11.28
C GLU A 42 -13.31 -14.99 12.06
N PHE A 43 -13.24 -13.72 12.46
CA PHE A 43 -12.11 -13.11 13.15
C PHE A 43 -12.59 -12.28 14.36
N PRO A 44 -13.18 -12.93 15.38
CA PRO A 44 -13.81 -12.25 16.52
C PRO A 44 -12.83 -11.35 17.30
N ASN A 45 -11.59 -11.80 17.49
CA ASN A 45 -10.57 -11.04 18.22
C ASN A 45 -10.07 -9.83 17.43
N LEU A 46 -9.75 -10.01 16.15
CA LEU A 46 -9.33 -8.92 15.27
C LEU A 46 -10.44 -7.87 15.12
N THR A 47 -11.69 -8.32 15.00
CA THR A 47 -12.85 -7.41 14.92
C THR A 47 -13.01 -6.61 16.21
N ARG A 48 -12.82 -7.24 17.37
CA ARG A 48 -12.84 -6.56 18.66
C ARG A 48 -11.71 -5.53 18.76
N GLU A 49 -10.49 -5.89 18.41
CA GLU A 49 -9.33 -4.98 18.44
C GLU A 49 -9.54 -3.77 17.53
N ILE A 50 -9.94 -3.99 16.27
CA ILE A 50 -10.25 -2.91 15.33
C ILE A 50 -11.39 -2.04 15.89
N TYR A 51 -12.46 -2.65 16.40
CA TYR A 51 -13.59 -1.89 16.94
C TYR A 51 -13.21 -1.05 18.17
N GLU A 52 -12.42 -1.62 19.08
CA GLU A 52 -11.89 -0.94 20.27
C GLU A 52 -10.95 0.22 19.89
N ILE A 53 -10.11 0.04 18.86
CA ILE A 53 -9.20 1.07 18.35
C ILE A 53 -9.96 2.26 17.75
N TYR A 54 -10.99 2.00 16.93
CA TYR A 54 -11.67 3.04 16.14
C TYR A 54 -12.93 3.63 16.77
N TYR A 55 -13.69 2.86 17.56
CA TYR A 55 -15.02 3.24 18.06
C TYR A 55 -15.17 3.12 19.58
N GLY A 56 -14.19 2.54 20.27
CA GLY A 56 -14.22 2.42 21.73
C GLY A 56 -13.99 3.76 22.42
N ASN A 57 -15.03 4.33 23.02
CA ASN A 57 -14.87 5.19 24.19
C ASN A 57 -14.54 4.26 25.37
N SER A 58 -13.27 3.90 25.61
CA SER A 58 -12.99 3.23 26.90
C SER A 58 -13.27 4.22 28.04
N THR A 59 -14.00 3.76 29.03
CA THR A 59 -14.04 4.34 30.37
C THR A 59 -12.80 3.92 31.18
N LEU A 60 -11.65 3.81 30.52
CA LEU A 60 -10.31 3.77 31.11
C LEU A 60 -9.48 5.01 30.69
N PHE A 61 -9.98 5.83 29.74
CA PHE A 61 -9.29 7.00 29.20
C PHE A 61 -9.58 8.29 30.00
N ASN A 62 -8.86 8.54 31.10
CA ASN A 62 -8.51 9.92 31.50
C ASN A 62 -6.99 10.16 31.46
N ASP A 63 -6.16 9.12 31.62
CA ASP A 63 -4.69 9.23 31.58
C ASP A 63 -4.05 8.72 30.26
N GLU A 64 -4.83 8.08 29.40
CA GLU A 64 -4.35 7.36 28.22
C GLU A 64 -4.08 8.24 26.98
N LYS A 65 -4.33 9.55 27.01
CA LYS A 65 -4.00 10.44 25.88
C LYS A 65 -2.48 10.52 25.67
N ASN A 66 -1.71 10.39 26.74
CA ASN A 66 -0.26 10.30 26.69
C ASN A 66 0.20 8.89 26.29
N ILE A 67 -0.42 7.83 26.80
CA ILE A 67 -0.07 6.43 26.45
C ILE A 67 -0.35 6.12 24.98
N LYS A 68 -1.52 6.51 24.43
CA LYS A 68 -1.81 6.35 23.00
C LYS A 68 -0.82 7.11 22.12
N LYS A 69 -0.45 8.33 22.55
CA LYS A 69 0.52 9.14 21.82
C LYS A 69 1.90 8.50 21.87
N GLU A 70 2.35 8.08 23.04
CA GLU A 70 3.63 7.42 23.29
C GLU A 70 3.74 6.06 22.58
N ILE A 71 2.69 5.23 22.55
CA ILE A 71 2.68 3.97 21.79
C ILE A 71 2.73 4.23 20.28
N ILE A 72 1.95 5.18 19.76
CA ILE A 72 1.98 5.56 18.34
C ILE A 72 3.34 6.18 17.97
N GLU A 73 3.92 6.97 18.86
CA GLU A 73 5.19 7.67 18.67
C GLU A 73 6.37 6.69 18.79
N ASN A 74 6.29 5.68 19.67
CA ASN A 74 7.22 4.57 19.76
C ASN A 74 7.12 3.63 18.54
N LEU A 75 5.91 3.29 18.08
CA LEU A 75 5.72 2.53 16.82
C LEU A 75 6.26 3.30 15.62
N LYS A 76 6.07 4.62 15.56
CA LYS A 76 6.69 5.48 14.54
C LYS A 76 8.21 5.57 14.68
N SER A 77 8.75 5.46 15.90
CA SER A 77 10.20 5.53 16.13
C SER A 77 10.93 4.26 15.64
N GLU A 78 10.27 3.10 15.64
CA GLU A 78 10.77 1.86 15.01
C GLU A 78 10.54 1.82 13.50
N TYR A 79 9.42 2.38 13.02
CA TYR A 79 9.09 2.47 11.60
C TYR A 79 9.66 3.73 10.96
N ASN A 80 10.82 3.60 10.34
CA ASN A 80 11.36 4.67 9.49
C ASN A 80 10.48 4.84 8.23
N GLU A 81 9.68 5.92 8.17
CA GLU A 81 8.82 6.26 7.04
C GLU A 81 9.60 6.47 5.72
N ASP A 82 10.90 6.74 5.79
CA ASP A 82 11.81 6.83 4.64
C ASP A 82 12.48 5.49 4.29
N SER A 83 12.15 4.40 4.99
CA SER A 83 12.72 3.09 4.72
C SER A 83 12.24 2.53 3.38
N GLU A 84 13.19 2.27 2.48
CA GLU A 84 12.96 1.55 1.21
C GLU A 84 12.39 0.13 1.43
N LEU A 85 12.44 -0.40 2.66
CA LEU A 85 11.88 -1.70 3.06
C LEU A 85 10.36 -1.62 3.24
N TYR A 86 9.88 -0.59 3.93
CA TYR A 86 8.47 -0.45 4.29
C TYR A 86 7.70 0.44 3.31
N TYR A 87 8.34 1.47 2.76
CA TYR A 87 7.75 2.43 1.84
C TYR A 87 8.64 2.65 0.61
N PRO A 88 8.71 1.67 -0.31
CA PRO A 88 9.48 1.82 -1.53
C PRO A 88 8.93 2.95 -2.41
N LYS A 89 9.81 3.88 -2.80
CA LYS A 89 9.52 4.97 -3.72
C LYS A 89 9.63 4.46 -5.17
N ALA A 90 9.19 5.26 -6.13
CA ALA A 90 9.24 4.89 -7.56
C ALA A 90 10.67 4.50 -8.00
N GLU A 91 11.67 5.22 -7.50
CA GLU A 91 13.09 4.99 -7.75
C GLU A 91 13.54 3.60 -7.26
N ASP A 92 12.96 3.07 -6.17
CA ASP A 92 13.30 1.74 -5.64
C ASP A 92 12.85 0.61 -6.57
N PHE A 93 11.70 0.77 -7.21
CA PHE A 93 11.23 -0.15 -8.24
C PHE A 93 12.09 -0.06 -9.49
N LEU A 94 12.50 1.15 -9.89
CA LEU A 94 13.37 1.35 -11.05
C LEU A 94 14.75 0.72 -10.87
N ARG A 95 15.32 0.75 -9.66
CA ARG A 95 16.60 0.09 -9.35
C ARG A 95 16.54 -1.44 -9.43
N ARG A 96 15.36 -2.07 -9.51
CA ARG A 96 15.22 -3.51 -9.77
C ARG A 96 15.24 -3.87 -11.25
N CYS A 97 14.95 -2.90 -12.12
CA CYS A 97 14.86 -3.12 -13.55
C CYS A 97 16.25 -3.41 -14.14
N GLU A 98 16.27 -4.23 -15.19
CA GLU A 98 17.48 -4.53 -15.97
C GLU A 98 17.64 -3.57 -17.14
N THR A 99 16.55 -3.34 -17.87
CA THR A 99 16.55 -2.53 -19.10
C THR A 99 15.75 -1.24 -18.95
N ASN A 100 15.97 -0.32 -19.88
CA ASN A 100 15.21 0.92 -19.96
C ASN A 100 13.72 0.64 -20.26
N GLU A 101 13.38 -0.35 -21.09
CA GLU A 101 11.98 -0.66 -21.39
C GLU A 101 11.22 -1.10 -20.13
N GLN A 102 11.82 -1.99 -19.32
CA GLN A 102 11.24 -2.41 -18.05
C GLN A 102 10.97 -1.22 -17.12
N GLY A 103 11.92 -0.27 -17.05
CA GLY A 103 11.74 0.95 -16.27
C GLY A 103 10.55 1.80 -16.76
N LEU A 104 10.37 1.93 -18.08
CA LEU A 104 9.24 2.66 -18.65
C LEU A 104 7.89 1.97 -18.37
N GLU A 105 7.85 0.64 -18.41
CA GLU A 105 6.67 -0.14 -18.03
C GLU A 105 6.30 0.06 -16.57
N ILE A 106 7.28 0.00 -15.66
CA ILE A 106 7.08 0.26 -14.23
C ILE A 106 6.53 1.67 -14.00
N ILE A 107 7.06 2.69 -14.66
CA ILE A 107 6.53 4.07 -14.53
C ILE A 107 5.07 4.13 -14.98
N ASN A 108 4.73 3.48 -16.10
CA ASN A 108 3.34 3.45 -16.58
C ASN A 108 2.41 2.73 -15.60
N PHE A 109 2.87 1.64 -15.00
CA PHE A 109 2.13 0.91 -13.96
C PHE A 109 1.89 1.77 -12.71
N LEU A 110 2.94 2.45 -12.22
CA LEU A 110 2.84 3.35 -11.05
C LEU A 110 1.91 4.53 -11.33
N LEU A 111 1.90 5.04 -12.56
CA LEU A 111 1.00 6.10 -12.97
C LEU A 111 -0.46 5.62 -13.04
N LYS A 112 -0.71 4.45 -13.67
CA LYS A 112 -2.06 3.87 -13.75
C LYS A 112 -2.64 3.53 -12.37
N SER A 113 -1.79 3.13 -11.44
CA SER A 113 -2.19 2.85 -10.06
C SER A 113 -2.28 4.09 -9.16
N ASN A 114 -2.11 5.29 -9.72
CA ASN A 114 -2.10 6.58 -9.01
C ASN A 114 -1.07 6.66 -7.86
N GLN A 115 0.01 5.87 -7.91
CA GLN A 115 1.10 5.94 -6.94
C GLN A 115 2.05 7.12 -7.20
N ILE A 116 2.10 7.60 -8.44
CA ILE A 116 2.85 8.80 -8.83
C ILE A 116 1.99 9.74 -9.67
N SER A 117 2.31 11.03 -9.62
CA SER A 117 1.67 12.04 -10.50
C SER A 117 2.17 11.93 -11.94
N ILE A 118 1.38 12.47 -12.88
CA ILE A 118 1.75 12.59 -14.31
C ILE A 118 3.08 13.33 -14.47
N ASP A 119 3.27 14.45 -13.74
CA ASP A 119 4.50 15.23 -13.81
C ASP A 119 5.72 14.43 -13.34
N LYS A 120 5.56 13.64 -12.27
CA LYS A 120 6.63 12.77 -11.77
C LYS A 120 6.93 11.67 -12.78
N ALA A 121 5.92 11.04 -13.36
CA ALA A 121 6.10 10.03 -14.40
C ALA A 121 6.86 10.57 -15.61
N ASN A 122 6.49 11.76 -16.10
CA ASN A 122 7.16 12.41 -17.24
C ASN A 122 8.63 12.73 -16.94
N LYS A 123 8.94 13.23 -15.73
CA LYS A 123 10.33 13.46 -15.28
C LYS A 123 11.14 12.17 -15.26
N LEU A 124 10.59 11.08 -14.70
CA LEU A 124 11.27 9.78 -14.63
C LEU A 124 11.54 9.21 -16.03
N LYS A 125 10.56 9.27 -16.94
CA LYS A 125 10.73 8.84 -18.34
C LYS A 125 11.84 9.60 -19.04
N LYS A 126 11.88 10.93 -18.87
CA LYS A 126 12.93 11.78 -19.45
C LYS A 126 14.32 11.35 -18.96
N VAL A 127 14.46 11.11 -17.67
CA VAL A 127 15.72 10.64 -17.07
C VAL A 127 16.15 9.28 -17.63
N ILE A 128 15.25 8.32 -17.78
CA ILE A 128 15.57 7.02 -18.38
C ILE A 128 16.04 7.19 -19.83
N ASN A 129 15.37 8.03 -20.62
CA ASN A 129 15.72 8.24 -22.02
C ASN A 129 17.07 8.96 -22.19
N GLU A 130 17.41 9.89 -21.30
CA GLU A 130 18.65 10.68 -21.40
C GLU A 130 19.86 10.00 -20.74
N LYS A 131 19.67 9.36 -19.59
CA LYS A 131 20.75 8.87 -18.72
C LYS A 131 20.71 7.37 -18.47
N GLY A 132 19.65 6.69 -18.90
CA GLY A 132 19.44 5.27 -18.66
C GLY A 132 18.96 4.93 -17.26
N ILE A 133 18.50 3.68 -17.09
CA ILE A 133 17.92 3.17 -15.84
C ILE A 133 18.90 3.16 -14.67
N ARG A 134 20.21 3.05 -14.95
CA ARG A 134 21.26 3.04 -13.92
C ARG A 134 21.55 4.41 -13.31
N TYR A 135 20.96 5.48 -13.84
CA TYR A 135 21.01 6.79 -13.20
C TYR A 135 20.38 6.80 -11.79
N PHE A 136 19.38 5.95 -11.56
CA PHE A 136 18.71 5.86 -10.25
C PHE A 136 19.54 5.12 -9.19
N GLY A 137 20.70 4.58 -9.56
CA GLY A 137 21.62 3.89 -8.68
C GLY A 137 21.89 2.45 -9.11
N GLU A 138 22.69 1.77 -8.29
CA GLU A 138 23.05 0.37 -8.51
C GLU A 138 21.83 -0.56 -8.47
N LYS A 139 21.92 -1.64 -9.25
CA LYS A 139 20.87 -2.64 -9.35
C LYS A 139 20.64 -3.31 -8.00
N LYS A 140 19.39 -3.30 -7.51
CA LYS A 140 18.99 -4.11 -6.36
C LYS A 140 18.89 -5.58 -6.78
N VAL A 141 19.96 -6.34 -6.55
CA VAL A 141 19.99 -7.78 -6.84
C VAL A 141 19.21 -8.58 -5.80
N TRP A 142 18.98 -9.86 -6.09
CA TRP A 142 18.35 -10.79 -5.16
C TRP A 142 19.01 -10.73 -3.77
N GLY A 143 18.20 -10.77 -2.71
CA GLY A 143 18.67 -10.68 -1.33
C GLY A 143 19.11 -9.27 -0.88
N TYR A 144 18.84 -8.20 -1.65
CA TYR A 144 19.26 -6.84 -1.30
C TYR A 144 18.74 -6.43 0.08
N TYR A 145 17.44 -6.56 0.32
CA TYR A 145 16.83 -6.11 1.57
C TYR A 145 17.31 -6.93 2.77
N GLU A 146 17.48 -8.23 2.59
CA GLU A 146 18.01 -9.12 3.62
C GLU A 146 19.47 -8.79 3.95
N ARG A 147 20.28 -8.35 2.98
CA ARG A 147 21.64 -7.90 3.27
C ARG A 147 21.67 -6.51 3.91
N THR A 148 20.76 -5.64 3.52
CA THR A 148 20.73 -4.24 3.98
C THR A 148 20.10 -4.08 5.36
N TYR A 149 19.03 -4.83 5.67
CA TYR A 149 18.17 -4.57 6.84
C TYR A 149 18.13 -5.71 7.88
N ARG A 150 18.68 -6.89 7.61
CA ARG A 150 18.59 -8.04 8.54
C ARG A 150 19.34 -7.83 9.86
N ASN A 151 20.35 -6.96 9.87
CA ASN A 151 21.15 -6.65 11.05
C ASN A 151 20.95 -5.19 11.51
N SER A 152 19.93 -4.51 11.00
CA SER A 152 19.62 -3.11 11.33
C SER A 152 18.74 -2.99 12.56
#